data_AF-A0A841QKG6-F1
#
_entry.id   AF-A0A841QKG6-F1
#
_cell.length_a   1.000
_cell.length_b   1.000
_cell.length_c   1.000
_cell.angle_alpha   90.00
_cell.angle_beta   90.00
_cell.angle_gamma   90.00
#
_symmetry.space_group_name_H-M   'P 1'
#
loop_
_entity.id
_entity.type
_entity.pdbx_description
1 polymer ?
#
loop_
_entity_poly.entity_id
_entity_poly.type
_entity_poly.pdbx_seq_one_letter_code
_entity_poly.pdbx_strand_id
1 'polypeptide(L)'
;MELPGYNPYQYAQVLFNGPIPNGHVVRHKCDCNYKDNTGWNVCVNPAHLETGTCADNSNDSVIRNRSPHGTKNGRNKLSEEQVKTIYSDTRSQAKVASEYGVNQTLVSAIKIGKLWSRVTGHIDNSIRARKGKPRFDPDSLFEY
;
A
#
# COMPACT_ATOMS: atom_id res chain seq x y z
N MET A 1 1.23 21.58 37.08
CA MET A 1 1.36 20.17 37.46
C MET A 1 1.82 19.43 36.21
N GLU A 2 3.12 19.32 36.00
CA GLU A 2 3.64 18.53 34.87
C GLU A 2 3.51 17.06 35.24
N LEU A 3 2.81 16.28 34.41
CA LEU A 3 2.76 14.82 34.55
C LEU A 3 3.98 14.25 33.81
N PRO A 4 5.06 13.86 34.51
CA PRO A 4 6.28 13.41 33.84
C PRO A 4 5.99 12.19 32.95
N GLY A 5 6.47 12.24 31.70
CA GLY A 5 6.33 11.16 30.72
C GLY A 5 5.18 11.30 29.72
N TYR A 6 4.36 12.35 29.82
CA TYR A 6 3.28 12.62 28.86
C TYR A 6 3.75 13.59 27.77
N ASN A 7 3.56 13.23 26.50
CA ASN A 7 3.75 14.16 25.39
C ASN A 7 2.60 15.20 25.34
N PRO A 8 2.75 16.31 24.59
CA PRO A 8 1.76 17.39 24.56
C PRO A 8 0.33 16.93 24.22
N TYR A 9 0.19 15.92 23.34
CA TYR A 9 -1.10 15.36 22.95
C TYR A 9 -1.71 14.53 24.08
N GLN A 10 -0.90 13.72 24.76
CA GLN A 10 -1.37 12.96 25.91
C GLN A 10 -1.78 13.88 27.06
N TYR A 11 -1.05 14.97 27.27
CA TYR A 11 -1.40 15.98 28.27
C TYR A 11 -2.73 16.67 27.95
N ALA A 12 -2.91 17.13 26.71
CA ALA A 12 -4.17 17.72 26.24
C ALA A 12 -5.34 16.73 26.34
N GLN A 13 -5.12 15.46 25.99
CA GLN A 13 -6.13 14.41 26.14
C GLN A 13 -6.56 14.24 27.60
N VAL A 14 -5.60 14.07 28.53
CA VAL A 14 -5.93 13.83 29.95
C VAL A 14 -6.64 15.02 30.58
N LEU A 15 -6.20 16.25 30.28
CA LEU A 15 -6.78 17.45 30.89
C LEU A 15 -8.21 17.75 30.43
N PHE A 16 -8.51 17.54 29.16
CA PHE A 16 -9.75 18.04 28.55
C PHE A 16 -10.74 16.93 28.16
N ASN A 17 -10.24 15.74 27.81
CA ASN A 17 -11.07 14.62 27.32
C ASN A 17 -11.09 13.42 28.28
N GLY A 18 -10.23 13.41 29.31
CA GLY A 18 -10.15 12.35 30.32
C GLY A 18 -9.01 11.35 30.12
N PRO A 19 -8.91 10.34 31.01
CA PRO A 19 -7.76 9.45 31.09
C PRO A 19 -7.59 8.61 29.82
N ILE A 20 -6.33 8.26 29.51
CA ILE A 20 -6.00 7.36 28.41
C ILE A 20 -6.12 5.92 28.94
N PRO A 21 -7.04 5.09 28.42
CA PRO A 21 -7.18 3.72 28.89
C PRO A 21 -5.91 2.90 28.64
N ASN A 22 -5.68 1.85 29.44
CA ASN A 22 -4.49 1.00 29.26
C ASN A 22 -4.47 0.38 27.84
N GLY A 23 -3.29 0.30 27.24
CA GLY A 23 -3.10 -0.18 25.87
C GLY A 23 -3.62 0.75 24.77
N HIS A 24 -4.16 1.93 25.11
CA HIS A 24 -4.59 2.93 24.14
C HIS A 24 -3.51 3.97 23.88
N VAL A 25 -3.55 4.51 22.66
CA VAL A 25 -2.73 5.62 22.20
C VAL A 25 -3.62 6.81 21.88
N VAL A 26 -3.06 8.02 21.96
CA VAL A 26 -3.74 9.23 21.51
C VAL A 26 -3.58 9.36 20.01
N ARG A 27 -4.70 9.62 19.33
CA ARG A 27 -4.81 9.73 17.87
C ARG A 27 -5.38 11.08 17.49
N HIS A 28 -5.00 11.57 16.32
CA HIS A 28 -5.53 12.81 15.74
C HIS A 28 -6.69 12.51 14.80
N LYS A 29 -7.84 13.16 15.03
CA LYS A 29 -8.97 13.21 14.09
C LYS A 29 -8.67 14.10 12.87
N CYS A 30 -7.72 15.02 13.00
CA CYS A 30 -7.29 15.91 11.94
C CYS A 30 -5.98 15.45 11.30
N ASP A 31 -5.72 15.94 10.08
CA ASP A 31 -4.42 15.84 9.40
C ASP A 31 -3.70 17.20 9.33
N CYS A 32 -4.15 18.21 10.10
CA CYS A 32 -3.67 19.57 9.94
C CYS A 32 -2.25 19.77 10.52
N ASN A 33 -1.42 20.47 9.75
CA ASN A 33 -0.20 21.12 10.24
C ASN A 33 -0.60 22.51 10.76
N TYR A 34 -0.24 22.83 11.99
CA TYR A 34 -0.58 24.13 12.56
C TYR A 34 0.38 25.21 12.02
N LYS A 35 -0.20 26.16 11.27
CA LYS A 35 0.25 27.50 10.84
C LYS A 35 1.55 27.77 10.07
N ASP A 36 2.54 26.88 9.95
CA ASP A 36 3.80 27.26 9.26
C ASP A 36 4.55 26.16 8.47
N ASN A 37 3.87 25.09 8.07
CA ASN A 37 4.30 24.21 6.97
C ASN A 37 5.71 23.56 7.09
N THR A 38 6.25 23.37 8.31
CA THR A 38 7.58 22.77 8.52
C THR A 38 7.59 21.35 9.11
N GLY A 39 6.45 20.69 9.31
CA GLY A 39 6.42 19.27 9.70
C GLY A 39 5.03 18.70 9.94
N TRP A 40 4.92 17.36 9.93
CA TRP A 40 3.68 16.60 10.22
C TRP A 40 3.22 16.76 11.68
N ASN A 41 1.93 17.08 11.87
CA ASN A 41 1.13 16.95 13.12
C ASN A 41 1.64 17.69 14.37
N VAL A 42 1.49 19.02 14.40
CA VAL A 42 1.72 19.87 15.59
C VAL A 42 0.40 20.18 16.35
N CYS A 43 -0.74 19.61 15.92
CA CYS A 43 -2.04 19.92 16.50
C CYS A 43 -2.21 19.34 17.92
N VAL A 44 -2.48 20.19 18.91
CA VAL A 44 -2.76 19.79 20.31
C VAL A 44 -4.19 20.13 20.75
N ASN A 45 -5.06 20.56 19.83
CA ASN A 45 -6.46 20.89 20.17
C ASN A 45 -7.18 19.64 20.68
N PRO A 46 -7.67 19.61 21.93
CA PRO A 46 -8.33 18.43 22.50
C PRO A 46 -9.52 17.94 21.68
N ALA A 47 -10.25 18.85 21.03
CA ALA A 47 -11.39 18.48 20.17
C ALA A 47 -10.98 17.59 18.97
N HIS A 48 -9.70 17.67 18.57
CA HIS A 48 -9.13 16.88 17.47
C HIS A 48 -8.38 15.64 17.96
N LEU A 49 -8.39 15.36 19.26
CA LEU A 49 -7.76 14.17 19.85
C LEU A 49 -8.82 13.12 20.20
N GLU A 50 -8.43 11.86 20.11
CA GLU A 50 -9.19 10.72 20.63
C GLU A 50 -8.25 9.63 21.13
N THR A 51 -8.78 8.73 21.95
CA THR A 51 -8.06 7.53 22.37
C THR A 51 -8.51 6.35 21.52
N GLY A 52 -7.57 5.46 21.20
CA GLY A 52 -7.87 4.22 20.49
C GLY A 52 -6.72 3.25 20.57
N THR A 53 -6.88 2.09 19.97
CA THR A 53 -5.84 1.07 19.96
C THR A 53 -4.78 1.37 18.89
N CYS A 54 -3.64 0.69 18.97
CA CYS A 54 -2.65 0.70 17.88
C CYS A 54 -3.24 0.20 16.55
N ALA A 55 -4.22 -0.71 16.58
CA ALA A 55 -4.91 -1.19 15.39
C ALA A 55 -5.74 -0.08 14.75
N ASP A 56 -6.45 0.70 15.57
CA ASP A 56 -7.24 1.81 15.07
C ASP A 56 -6.36 2.93 14.50
N ASN A 57 -5.24 3.25 15.15
CA ASN A 57 -4.25 4.20 14.61
C ASN A 57 -3.68 3.73 13.26
N SER A 58 -3.44 2.43 13.12
CA SER A 58 -3.01 1.84 11.85
C SER A 58 -4.10 1.97 10.78
N ASN A 59 -5.36 1.76 11.17
CA ASN A 59 -6.51 1.92 10.29
C ASN A 59 -6.68 3.38 9.82
N ASP A 60 -6.44 4.38 10.67
CA ASP A 60 -6.45 5.79 10.24
C ASP A 60 -5.44 6.06 9.14
N SER A 61 -4.24 5.49 9.25
CA SER A 61 -3.20 5.64 8.23
C SER A 61 -3.64 5.04 6.88
N VAL A 62 -4.36 3.92 6.93
CA VAL A 62 -4.91 3.26 5.73
C VAL A 62 -6.04 4.08 5.13
N ILE A 63 -7.05 4.45 5.93
CA ILE A 63 -8.22 5.23 5.50
C ILE A 63 -7.78 6.57 4.90
N ARG A 64 -6.79 7.23 5.52
CA ARG A 64 -6.27 8.53 5.07
C ARG A 64 -5.19 8.43 4.00
N ASN A 65 -4.94 7.23 3.46
CA ASN A 65 -3.95 6.99 2.40
C ASN A 65 -2.51 7.45 2.75
N ARG A 66 -2.16 7.48 4.04
CA ARG A 66 -0.82 7.86 4.54
C ARG A 66 0.14 6.67 4.62
N SER A 67 -0.37 5.45 4.49
CA SER A 67 0.46 4.25 4.43
C SER A 67 1.35 4.25 3.18
N PRO A 68 2.67 4.05 3.31
CA PRO A 68 3.59 4.02 2.19
C PRO A 68 3.27 2.85 1.27
N HIS A 69 3.16 3.11 -0.04
CA HIS A 69 2.83 2.14 -1.07
C HIS A 69 3.71 2.36 -2.30
N GLY A 70 3.81 1.33 -3.14
CA GLY A 70 4.61 1.39 -4.37
C GLY A 70 6.08 1.71 -4.09
N THR A 71 6.61 2.73 -4.74
CA THR A 71 8.00 3.22 -4.58
C THR A 71 8.25 3.90 -3.24
N LYS A 72 7.22 4.41 -2.57
CA LYS A 72 7.32 4.98 -1.21
C LYS A 72 7.50 3.91 -0.15
N ASN A 73 7.23 2.64 -0.48
CA ASN A 73 7.53 1.53 0.41
C ASN A 73 8.99 1.09 0.20
N GLY A 74 9.86 1.43 1.15
CA GLY A 74 11.31 1.11 1.08
C GLY A 74 11.65 -0.38 1.02
N ARG A 75 10.68 -1.29 1.21
CA ARG A 75 10.86 -2.74 1.02
C ARG A 75 10.61 -3.20 -0.42
N ASN A 76 10.16 -2.31 -1.29
CA ASN A 76 9.75 -2.68 -2.63
C ASN A 76 10.95 -2.69 -3.58
N LYS A 77 11.15 -3.80 -4.29
CA LYS A 77 12.26 -3.99 -5.22
C LYS A 77 11.99 -3.44 -6.62
N LEU A 78 10.75 -3.04 -6.90
CA LEU A 78 10.31 -2.60 -8.23
C LEU A 78 9.79 -1.16 -8.19
N SER A 79 10.13 -0.39 -9.22
CA SER A 79 9.55 0.92 -9.49
C SER A 79 8.20 0.82 -10.22
N GLU A 80 7.44 1.91 -10.24
CA GLU A 80 6.17 1.97 -10.98
C GLU A 80 6.36 1.74 -12.48
N GLU A 81 7.44 2.26 -13.06
CA GLU A 81 7.80 2.07 -14.47
C GLU A 81 8.13 0.60 -14.75
N GLN A 82 8.91 -0.05 -13.88
CA GLN A 82 9.23 -1.47 -14.02
C GLN A 82 7.97 -2.33 -13.95
N VAL A 83 7.03 -1.98 -13.06
CA VAL A 83 5.74 -2.67 -12.95
C VAL A 83 4.93 -2.52 -14.24
N LYS A 84 4.86 -1.33 -14.83
CA LYS A 84 4.19 -1.10 -16.12
C LYS A 84 4.82 -1.94 -17.24
N THR A 85 6.15 -1.99 -17.29
CA THR A 85 6.88 -2.81 -18.26
C THR A 85 6.57 -4.30 -18.05
N ILE A 86 6.66 -4.80 -16.82
CA ILE A 86 6.35 -6.20 -16.48
C ILE A 86 4.89 -6.54 -16.81
N TYR A 87 3.97 -5.61 -16.58
CA TYR A 87 2.55 -5.79 -16.83
C TYR A 87 2.24 -6.00 -18.32
N SER A 88 2.86 -5.20 -19.20
CA SER A 88 2.68 -5.26 -20.65
C SER A 88 3.59 -6.28 -21.34
N ASP A 89 4.53 -6.90 -20.62
CA ASP A 89 5.47 -7.87 -21.18
C ASP A 89 4.76 -9.18 -21.57
N THR A 90 4.92 -9.60 -22.83
CA THR A 90 4.32 -10.83 -23.38
C THR A 90 5.20 -12.07 -23.19
N ARG A 91 6.44 -11.91 -22.75
CA ARG A 91 7.38 -13.01 -22.50
C ARG A 91 6.93 -13.89 -21.32
N SER A 92 7.53 -15.07 -21.22
CA SER A 92 7.24 -15.99 -20.12
C SER A 92 7.55 -15.36 -18.77
N GLN A 93 6.70 -15.63 -17.77
CA GLN A 93 6.84 -15.05 -16.44
C GLN A 93 8.18 -15.43 -15.78
N ALA A 94 8.70 -16.63 -16.07
CA ALA A 94 10.00 -17.09 -15.59
C ALA A 94 11.17 -16.25 -16.12
N LYS A 95 11.15 -15.89 -17.42
CA LYS A 95 12.19 -15.06 -18.02
C LYS A 95 12.17 -13.64 -17.45
N VAL A 96 10.98 -13.06 -17.32
CA VAL A 96 10.79 -11.74 -16.71
C VAL A 96 11.26 -11.74 -15.25
N ALA A 97 10.91 -12.76 -14.47
CA ALA A 97 11.35 -12.90 -13.09
C ALA A 97 12.89 -12.91 -12.95
N SER A 98 13.57 -13.69 -13.79
CA SER A 98 15.03 -13.78 -13.79
C SER A 98 15.70 -12.45 -14.13
N GLU A 99 15.17 -11.71 -15.11
CA GLU A 99 15.73 -10.43 -15.56
C GLU A 99 15.60 -9.33 -14.50
N TYR A 100 14.47 -9.29 -13.79
CA TYR A 100 14.21 -8.31 -12.74
C TYR A 100 14.67 -8.78 -11.33
N GLY A 101 15.24 -9.98 -11.20
CA GLY A 101 15.67 -10.52 -9.90
C GLY A 101 14.53 -10.71 -8.89
N VAL A 102 13.32 -11.00 -9.38
CA VAL A 102 12.10 -11.16 -8.56
C VAL A 102 11.54 -12.56 -8.68
N ASN A 103 10.65 -12.94 -7.76
CA ASN A 103 9.97 -14.23 -7.82
C ASN A 103 8.93 -14.25 -8.95
N GLN A 104 8.81 -15.35 -9.68
CA GLN A 104 7.80 -15.57 -10.72
C GLN A 104 6.37 -15.37 -10.21
N THR A 105 6.08 -15.71 -8.95
CA THR A 105 4.76 -15.48 -8.35
C THR A 105 4.42 -13.99 -8.27
N LEU A 106 5.42 -13.15 -8.01
CA LEU A 106 5.27 -11.69 -7.98
C LEU A 106 4.96 -11.17 -9.39
N VAL A 107 5.67 -11.65 -10.42
CA VAL A 107 5.40 -11.31 -11.83
C VAL A 107 3.98 -11.72 -12.22
N SER A 108 3.55 -12.92 -11.84
CA SER A 108 2.18 -13.40 -12.09
C SER A 108 1.14 -12.47 -11.43
N ALA A 109 1.34 -12.11 -10.16
CA ALA A 109 0.45 -11.23 -9.41
C ALA A 109 0.35 -9.82 -10.02
N ILE A 110 1.46 -9.29 -10.58
CA ILE A 110 1.47 -8.04 -11.34
C ILE A 110 0.69 -8.21 -12.64
N LYS A 111 0.99 -9.23 -13.45
CA LYS A 111 0.34 -9.42 -14.77
C LYS A 111 -1.19 -9.60 -14.66
N ILE A 112 -1.68 -10.26 -13.61
CA ILE A 112 -3.13 -10.39 -13.37
C ILE A 112 -3.75 -9.13 -12.73
N GLY A 113 -2.94 -8.15 -12.33
CA GLY A 113 -3.39 -6.89 -11.72
C GLY A 113 -3.78 -7.00 -10.24
N LYS A 114 -3.41 -8.11 -9.57
CA LYS A 114 -3.67 -8.31 -8.13
C LYS A 114 -2.70 -7.50 -7.27
N LEU A 115 -1.44 -7.42 -7.69
CA LEU A 115 -0.42 -6.58 -7.08
C LEU A 115 -0.24 -5.31 -7.91
N TRP A 116 0.03 -4.17 -7.26
CA TRP A 116 0.14 -2.86 -7.91
C TRP A 116 -1.13 -2.43 -8.67
N SER A 117 -2.31 -2.80 -8.19
CA SER A 117 -3.60 -2.46 -8.81
C SER A 117 -3.80 -0.95 -9.02
N ARG A 118 -3.24 -0.09 -8.16
CA ARG A 118 -3.23 1.38 -8.37
C ARG A 118 -2.49 1.81 -9.63
N VAL A 119 -1.47 1.06 -10.05
CA VAL A 119 -0.67 1.34 -11.25
C VAL A 119 -1.24 0.60 -12.45
N THR A 120 -1.62 -0.67 -12.28
CA THR A 120 -2.06 -1.53 -13.38
C THR A 120 -3.54 -1.40 -13.71
N GLY A 121 -4.38 -0.90 -12.80
CA GLY A 121 -5.83 -0.80 -12.96
C GLY A 121 -6.29 0.17 -14.05
N HIS A 122 -5.41 1.08 -14.47
CA HIS A 122 -5.67 2.03 -15.56
C HIS A 122 -5.05 1.60 -16.89
N ILE A 123 -4.30 0.49 -16.92
CA ILE A 123 -3.61 0.03 -18.13
C ILE A 123 -4.58 -0.82 -18.96
N ASP A 124 -4.69 -0.49 -20.25
CA ASP A 124 -5.57 -1.17 -21.19
C ASP A 124 -5.34 -2.69 -21.19
N ASN A 125 -6.41 -3.44 -20.93
CA ASN A 125 -6.41 -4.89 -20.86
C ASN A 125 -6.46 -5.54 -22.25
N SER A 126 -6.58 -4.78 -23.34
CA SER A 126 -6.53 -5.27 -24.73
C SER A 126 -5.25 -6.07 -25.04
N ILE A 127 -4.15 -5.79 -24.32
CA ILE A 127 -2.86 -6.50 -24.42
C ILE A 127 -2.97 -7.96 -23.94
N ARG A 128 -4.01 -8.32 -23.16
CA ARG A 128 -4.20 -9.65 -22.56
C ARG A 128 -4.77 -10.72 -23.50
N ALA A 129 -4.97 -10.43 -24.79
CA ALA A 129 -5.50 -11.40 -25.74
C ALA A 129 -4.58 -12.65 -25.81
N ARG A 130 -5.01 -13.72 -25.12
CA ARG A 130 -4.31 -15.00 -25.08
C ARG A 130 -4.25 -15.57 -26.49
N LYS A 131 -3.06 -15.66 -27.10
CA LYS A 131 -2.82 -16.68 -28.12
C LYS A 131 -2.84 -18.03 -27.40
N GLY A 132 -4.01 -18.67 -27.36
CA GLY A 132 -4.12 -20.06 -26.93
C GLY A 132 -3.18 -20.90 -27.78
N LYS A 133 -2.30 -21.69 -27.13
CA LYS A 133 -1.56 -22.73 -27.84
C LYS A 133 -2.60 -23.66 -28.48
N PRO A 134 -2.57 -23.94 -29.79
CA PRO A 134 -3.48 -24.92 -30.36
C PRO A 134 -3.35 -26.22 -29.56
N ARG A 135 -4.50 -26.79 -29.16
CA ARG A 135 -4.52 -28.13 -28.56
C ARG A 135 -3.95 -29.07 -29.61
N PHE A 136 -3.04 -29.94 -29.19
CA PHE A 136 -2.55 -31.04 -30.03
C PHE A 136 -3.77 -31.83 -30.52
N ASP A 137 -3.97 -31.87 -31.83
CA ASP A 137 -5.02 -32.65 -32.47
C ASP A 137 -4.44 -34.02 -32.85
N PRO A 138 -4.76 -35.09 -32.11
CA PRO A 138 -4.22 -36.41 -32.37
C PRO A 138 -4.71 -37.01 -33.71
N ASP A 139 -5.75 -36.46 -34.33
CA ASP A 139 -6.33 -36.98 -35.58
C ASP A 139 -5.60 -36.47 -36.84
N SER A 140 -4.66 -35.53 -36.71
CA SER A 140 -3.91 -34.97 -37.85
C SER A 140 -2.77 -35.86 -38.38
N LEU A 141 -2.68 -37.12 -37.95
CA LEU A 141 -1.59 -38.06 -38.28
C LEU A 141 -2.01 -39.19 -39.24
N PHE A 142 -3.24 -39.18 -39.75
CA PHE A 142 -3.76 -40.24 -40.62
C PHE A 142 -4.34 -39.73 -41.95
N GLU A 143 -3.53 -39.01 -42.72
CA GLU A 143 -3.76 -38.90 -44.17
C GLU A 143 -2.50 -39.38 -44.91
N TYR A 144 -2.64 -40.48 -45.65
CA TYR A 144 -1.69 -41.03 -46.61
C TYR A 144 -2.30 -40.97 -48.00
#